data_AF-A0A7W4FH49-F1
#
_entry.id   AF-A0A7W4FH49-F1
#
_cell.length_a   1.000
_cell.length_b   1.000
_cell.length_c   1.000
_cell.angle_alpha   90.00
_cell.angle_beta   90.00
_cell.angle_gamma   90.00
#
_symmetry.space_group_name_H-M   'P 1'
#
loop_
_entity.id
_entity.type
_entity.pdbx_description
1 polymer ?
#
loop_
_entity_poly.entity_id
_entity_poly.type
_entity_poly.pdbx_seq_one_letter_code
_entity_poly.pdbx_strand_id
1 'polypeptide(L)'
;MATLLSRNWKNFTLLCSQTQQFKDRVWIVSIQQKTGQKSNLFNDTFVVSEDGFDKPMQWMEKQGYLPEIINDVDNMQRSQAIKIELEDSSHSLMRVK
;
A
#
# COMPACT_ATOMS: atom_id res chain seq x y z
N MET A 1 38.53 1.87 -14.60
CA MET A 1 37.69 0.67 -14.35
C MET A 1 37.08 0.65 -12.94
N ALA A 2 37.74 1.16 -11.89
CA ALA A 2 37.20 1.19 -10.52
C ALA A 2 35.89 1.99 -10.33
N THR A 3 35.65 3.02 -11.16
CA THR A 3 34.45 3.88 -11.08
C THR A 3 33.16 3.22 -11.60
N LEU A 4 33.27 2.24 -12.50
CA LEU A 4 32.10 1.52 -13.04
C LEU A 4 31.57 0.49 -12.03
N LEU A 5 32.47 -0.22 -11.36
CA LEU A 5 32.13 -1.16 -10.28
C LEU A 5 31.46 -0.44 -9.11
N SER A 6 31.99 0.71 -8.69
CA SER A 6 31.39 1.49 -7.58
C SER A 6 30.03 2.08 -7.94
N ARG A 7 29.80 2.49 -9.19
CA ARG A 7 28.49 2.95 -9.67
C ARG A 7 27.47 1.82 -9.68
N ASN A 8 27.84 0.65 -10.20
CA ASN A 8 26.96 -0.51 -10.26
C ASN A 8 26.60 -1.03 -8.86
N TRP A 9 27.55 -1.02 -7.93
CA TRP A 9 27.31 -1.38 -6.53
C TRP A 9 26.29 -0.43 -5.88
N LYS A 10 26.45 0.88 -6.05
CA LYS A 10 25.50 1.88 -5.53
C LYS A 10 24.08 1.64 -6.06
N ASN A 11 23.96 1.40 -7.36
CA ASN A 11 22.66 1.11 -7.98
C ASN A 11 22.03 -0.15 -7.40
N PHE A 12 22.80 -1.22 -7.24
CA PHE A 12 22.31 -2.45 -6.64
C PHE A 12 21.83 -2.23 -5.19
N THR A 13 22.62 -1.56 -4.36
CA THR A 13 22.24 -1.27 -2.97
C THR A 13 20.98 -0.41 -2.88
N LEU A 14 20.82 0.54 -3.81
CA LEU A 14 19.62 1.38 -3.90
C LEU A 14 18.39 0.53 -4.23
N LEU A 15 18.49 -0.35 -5.23
CA LEU A 15 17.40 -1.24 -5.61
C LEU A 15 17.02 -2.21 -4.47
N CYS A 16 18.00 -2.76 -3.76
CA CYS A 16 17.74 -3.59 -2.58
C CYS A 16 17.04 -2.79 -1.48
N SER A 17 17.49 -1.56 -1.21
CA SER A 17 16.86 -0.69 -0.22
C SER A 17 15.41 -0.36 -0.58
N GLN A 18 15.13 -0.03 -1.85
CA GLN A 18 13.78 0.25 -2.33
C GLN A 18 12.89 -0.99 -2.22
N THR A 19 13.42 -2.16 -2.59
CA THR A 19 12.69 -3.43 -2.49
C THR A 19 12.35 -3.75 -1.04
N GLN A 20 13.33 -3.61 -0.15
CA GLN A 20 13.13 -3.84 1.28
C GLN A 20 12.08 -2.88 1.85
N GLN A 21 12.15 -1.60 1.47
CA GLN A 21 11.25 -0.57 1.98
C GLN A 21 9.78 -0.88 1.69
N PHE A 22 9.42 -1.32 0.48
CA PHE A 22 8.03 -1.64 0.18
C PHE A 22 7.62 -2.99 0.77
N LYS A 23 8.49 -4.01 0.75
CA LYS A 23 8.20 -5.33 1.33
C LYS A 23 8.01 -5.30 2.84
N ASP A 24 8.57 -4.32 3.52
CA ASP A 24 8.35 -4.11 4.95
C ASP A 24 7.01 -3.45 5.27
N ARG A 25 6.25 -2.97 4.27
CA ARG A 25 4.99 -2.27 4.52
C ARG A 25 3.88 -3.23 4.90
N VAL A 26 3.12 -2.80 5.90
CA VAL A 26 1.89 -3.46 6.32
C VAL A 26 0.78 -2.42 6.40
N TRP A 27 -0.37 -2.79 5.87
CA TRP A 27 -1.57 -1.96 5.82
C TRP A 27 -2.69 -2.61 6.62
N ILE A 28 -3.41 -1.81 7.39
CA ILE A 28 -4.75 -2.15 7.86
C ILE A 28 -5.72 -1.48 6.90
N VAL A 29 -6.65 -2.25 6.35
CA VAL A 29 -7.69 -1.75 5.45
C VAL A 29 -9.03 -2.10 6.06
N SER A 30 -9.91 -1.11 6.20
CA SER A 30 -11.26 -1.26 6.73
C SER A 30 -12.26 -0.76 5.70
N ILE A 31 -13.22 -1.60 5.33
CA ILE A 31 -14.25 -1.27 4.34
C ILE A 31 -15.60 -1.14 5.04
N GLN A 32 -16.28 -0.02 4.75
CA GLN A 32 -17.62 0.28 5.25
C GLN A 32 -18.56 0.45 4.06
N GLN A 33 -19.61 -0.36 3.98
CA GLN A 33 -20.62 -0.26 2.91
C GLN A 33 -21.62 0.88 3.22
N LYS A 34 -22.00 1.66 2.20
CA LYS A 34 -22.88 2.84 2.36
C LYS A 34 -24.38 2.53 2.32
N THR A 35 -24.80 1.44 1.66
CA THR A 35 -26.21 1.24 1.29
C THR A 35 -26.85 0.07 2.04
N GLY A 36 -27.71 0.37 3.02
CA GLY A 36 -28.99 -0.29 3.37
C GLY A 36 -29.11 -1.80 3.62
N GLN A 37 -28.17 -2.65 3.22
CA GLN A 37 -28.17 -4.06 3.57
C GLN A 37 -27.62 -4.15 4.98
N LYS A 38 -28.51 -4.34 5.96
CA LYS A 38 -28.24 -4.67 7.37
C LYS A 38 -26.82 -4.31 7.78
N SER A 39 -26.68 -3.19 8.49
CA SER A 39 -25.52 -2.86 9.31
C SER A 39 -25.04 -4.10 10.09
N ASN A 40 -24.24 -4.95 9.45
CA ASN A 40 -23.37 -5.84 10.16
C ASN A 40 -22.43 -4.85 10.82
N LEU A 41 -22.52 -4.82 12.14
CA LEU A 41 -21.73 -4.03 13.07
C LEU A 41 -20.19 -4.24 12.92
N PHE A 42 -19.79 -4.96 11.88
CA PHE A 42 -18.46 -5.41 11.56
C PHE A 42 -18.04 -4.74 10.25
N ASN A 43 -17.17 -3.75 10.34
CA ASN A 43 -16.40 -3.31 9.19
C ASN A 43 -15.51 -4.48 8.75
N ASP A 44 -15.52 -4.82 7.46
CA ASP A 44 -14.58 -5.80 6.93
C ASP A 44 -13.17 -5.20 7.04
N THR A 45 -12.41 -5.70 8.02
CA THR A 45 -11.07 -5.20 8.32
C THR A 45 -10.06 -6.29 8.08
N PHE A 46 -9.06 -5.99 7.26
CA PHE A 46 -8.04 -6.94 6.84
C PHE A 46 -6.65 -6.32 6.90
N VAL A 47 -5.65 -7.19 7.06
CA VAL A 47 -4.24 -6.82 7.09
C VAL A 47 -3.63 -7.22 5.75
N VAL A 48 -2.97 -6.27 5.09
CA VAL A 48 -2.24 -6.52 3.85
C VAL A 48 -0.76 -6.31 4.12
N SER A 49 0.03 -7.37 3.91
CA SER A 49 1.49 -7.30 3.96
C SER A 49 2.04 -7.23 2.54
N GLU A 50 2.96 -6.30 2.28
CA GLU A 50 3.56 -6.14 0.94
C GLU A 50 4.72 -7.12 0.66
N ASP A 51 5.15 -7.90 1.64
CA ASP A 51 6.22 -8.90 1.50
C ASP A 51 5.97 -9.96 0.41
N GLY A 52 4.71 -10.34 0.22
CA GLY A 52 4.25 -11.31 -0.77
C GLY A 52 4.02 -10.73 -2.18
N PHE A 53 4.31 -9.45 -2.40
CA PHE A 53 4.10 -8.79 -3.70
C PHE A 53 5.43 -8.50 -4.41
N ASP A 54 5.37 -8.41 -5.74
CA ASP A 54 6.53 -8.19 -6.60
C ASP A 54 6.79 -6.70 -6.86
N LYS A 55 5.76 -5.87 -6.66
CA LYS A 55 5.81 -4.43 -6.90
C LYS A 55 5.12 -3.67 -5.77
N PRO A 56 5.57 -2.43 -5.46
CA PRO A 56 4.87 -1.52 -4.57
C PRO A 56 3.39 -1.40 -4.94
N MET A 57 2.50 -1.42 -3.95
CA MET A 57 1.06 -1.19 -4.13
C MET A 57 0.33 -2.16 -5.08
N GLN A 58 0.96 -3.25 -5.51
CA GLN A 58 0.37 -4.24 -6.44
C GLN A 58 -0.97 -4.78 -5.93
N TRP A 59 -1.16 -4.85 -4.61
CA TRP A 59 -2.41 -5.25 -4.01
C TRP A 59 -3.55 -4.26 -4.33
N MET A 60 -3.30 -2.95 -4.32
CA MET A 60 -4.31 -1.95 -4.70
C MET A 60 -4.61 -2.00 -6.20
N GLU A 61 -3.58 -2.16 -7.04
CA GLU A 61 -3.78 -2.33 -8.49
C GLU A 61 -4.71 -3.51 -8.78
N LYS A 62 -4.49 -4.65 -8.11
CA LYS A 62 -5.34 -5.85 -8.24
C LYS A 62 -6.78 -5.64 -7.75
N GLN A 63 -7.02 -4.71 -6.83
CA GLN A 63 -8.36 -4.35 -6.35
C GLN A 63 -9.01 -3.24 -7.20
N GLY A 64 -8.33 -2.72 -8.22
CA GLY A 64 -8.88 -1.74 -9.16
C GLY A 64 -8.95 -0.31 -8.63
N TYR A 65 -8.13 0.06 -7.63
CA TYR A 65 -8.04 1.46 -7.21
C TYR A 65 -7.44 2.32 -8.33
N LEU A 66 -7.88 3.58 -8.39
CA LEU A 66 -7.36 4.53 -9.38
C LEU A 66 -5.89 4.88 -9.12
N PRO A 67 -5.07 5.10 -10.17
CA PRO A 67 -3.65 5.41 -10.02
C PRO A 67 -3.36 6.62 -9.13
N GLU A 68 -4.23 7.64 -9.15
CA GLU A 68 -4.08 8.85 -8.33
C GLU A 68 -4.18 8.51 -6.84
N ILE A 69 -5.16 7.69 -6.47
CA ILE A 69 -5.38 7.22 -5.10
C ILE A 69 -4.22 6.32 -4.67
N ILE A 70 -3.75 5.43 -5.55
CA ILE A 70 -2.60 4.57 -5.28
C ILE A 70 -1.37 5.41 -4.98
N ASN A 71 -1.11 6.45 -5.77
CA ASN A 71 0.03 7.35 -5.57
C ASN A 71 -0.07 8.09 -4.23
N ASP A 72 -1.26 8.55 -3.83
CA ASP A 72 -1.45 9.20 -2.53
C ASP A 72 -1.16 8.23 -1.37
N VAL A 73 -1.62 6.98 -1.48
CA VAL A 73 -1.37 5.94 -0.47
C VAL A 73 0.11 5.54 -0.43
N ASP A 74 0.76 5.37 -1.58
CA ASP A 74 2.18 4.96 -1.67
C ASP A 74 3.11 5.94 -0.94
N ASN A 75 2.77 7.23 -0.98
CA ASN A 75 3.50 8.31 -0.31
C ASN A 75 3.23 8.40 1.20
N MET A 76 2.32 7.61 1.76
CA MET A 76 1.99 7.64 3.19
C MET A 76 3.15 7.15 4.05
N GLN A 77 3.42 7.90 5.12
CA GLN A 77 4.34 7.50 6.18
C GLN A 77 3.67 6.53 7.15
N ARG A 78 4.49 5.84 7.95
CA ARG A 78 4.00 4.97 9.02
C ARG A 78 3.08 5.75 9.96
N SER A 79 2.03 5.08 10.43
CA SER A 79 0.96 5.61 11.29
C SER A 79 0.07 6.66 10.64
N GLN A 80 0.23 6.96 9.35
CA GLN A 80 -0.76 7.74 8.61
C GLN A 80 -1.94 6.86 8.21
N ALA A 81 -3.11 7.49 8.15
CA ALA A 81 -4.32 6.89 7.67
C ALA A 81 -5.00 7.81 6.65
N ILE A 82 -5.64 7.23 5.65
CA ILE A 82 -6.44 7.94 4.65
C ILE A 82 -7.80 7.28 4.52
N LYS A 83 -8.82 8.11 4.32
CA LYS A 83 -10.17 7.66 4.02
C LYS A 83 -10.47 7.95 2.55
N ILE A 84 -10.89 6.92 1.84
CA ILE A 84 -11.23 6.95 0.42
C ILE A 84 -12.73 6.71 0.32
N GLU A 85 -13.45 7.68 -0.23
CA GLU A 85 -14.88 7.57 -0.48
C GLU A 85 -15.10 7.06 -1.90
N LEU A 86 -15.67 5.86 -2.03
CA LEU A 86 -16.11 5.28 -3.30
C LEU A 86 -17.63 5.39 -3.42
N GLU A 87 -18.21 5.05 -4.57
CA GLU A 87 -19.65 5.19 -4.81
C GLU A 87 -20.49 4.44 -3.76
N ASP A 88 -20.17 3.17 -3.52
CA ASP A 88 -20.95 2.28 -2.64
C ASP A 88 -20.29 2.00 -1.29
N SER A 89 -19.03 2.42 -1.10
CA SER A 89 -18.26 2.09 0.09
C SER A 89 -17.32 3.22 0.52
N SER A 90 -16.85 3.13 1.75
CA SER A 90 -15.84 4.00 2.34
C SER A 90 -14.71 3.10 2.83
N HIS A 91 -13.52 3.31 2.29
CA HIS A 91 -12.33 2.53 2.63
C HIS A 91 -11.42 3.37 3.52
N SER A 92 -10.96 2.81 4.64
CA SER A 92 -9.97 3.42 5.52
C SER A 92 -8.70 2.59 5.47
N LEU A 93 -7.60 3.20 5.04
CA LEU A 93 -6.30 2.54 4.90
C LEU A 93 -5.34 3.18 5.90
N MET A 94 -4.64 2.37 6.69
CA MET A 94 -3.62 2.82 7.64
C MET A 94 -2.33 2.06 7.42
N ARG A 95 -1.21 2.79 7.30
CA ARG A 95 0.11 2.19 7.27
C ARG A 95 0.59 1.89 8.68
N VAL A 96 0.77 0.61 9.03
CA VAL A 96 1.20 0.19 10.38
C VAL A 96 2.71 -0.06 10.48
N LYS A 97 3.36 -0.43 9.37
CA LYS A 97 4.81 -0.65 9.30
C LYS A 97 5.44 0.16 8.16
#